data_AF-A0A969T8S7-F1
#
_entry.id   AF-A0A969T8S7-F1
#
_cell.length_a   1.000
_cell.length_b   1.000
_cell.length_c   1.000
_cell.angle_alpha   90.00
_cell.angle_beta   90.00
_cell.angle_gamma   90.00
#
_symmetry.space_group_name_H-M   'P 1'
#
loop_
_entity.id
_entity.type
_entity.pdbx_description
1 polymer ?
#
loop_
_entity_poly.entity_id
_entity_poly.type
_entity_poly.pdbx_seq_one_letter_code
_entity_poly.pdbx_strand_id
1 'polypeptide(L)'
;MDLAEGNSANIYRDGFVTPGSLAFPSNDANDLYNNMNTNYSGIRNINQISSTLAGIPDFEPIIDYAKVENARLLSPNEYTVHPKLGYISLNSPLNDDEVLAVAYEFSVGGRTYKVGEFSNGGVTAPSTLILKLIKGPSLQPYIPAWDLMMKNVYSIGAYQVSQADFILDLYYNNPQTSVDVNYLPYDGVNDRILMMQLDLDRLNLQNNLQPDGRFDYVPINYENNKATNGGTIDPKTGRIYFSTIEPFGKTLRKKLEQSTLAPIQIEGIVYEELYDSTKTAAQQIPNKNRFKLKGSYKSSVSSDISLNTLNVPEGSVTVTAGGVKLTEGVDYTVDYNLGRVKILNQGILEAGTPIKVQLESNSLFGFQQKSFVGAHFNYEFNKDFNWGATVMNLTEKPLTQIVNIGDEPM
;
A
#
# COMPACT_ATOMS: atom_id res chain seq x y z
N MET A 1 -16.95 14.76 11.94
CA MET A 1 -15.52 14.72 11.58
C MET A 1 -14.70 15.24 12.75
N ASP A 2 -14.99 16.45 13.23
CA ASP A 2 -14.23 17.14 14.31
C ASP A 2 -14.34 16.54 15.71
N LEU A 3 -15.06 15.42 15.90
CA LEU A 3 -15.18 14.77 17.19
C LEU A 3 -13.78 14.52 17.79
N ALA A 4 -13.60 14.94 19.03
CA ALA A 4 -12.40 14.70 19.82
C ALA A 4 -11.09 15.30 19.28
N GLU A 5 -11.14 16.25 18.35
CA GLU A 5 -9.96 17.03 17.94
C GLU A 5 -9.71 18.17 18.93
N GLY A 6 -8.57 18.12 19.62
CA GLY A 6 -8.15 19.18 20.56
C GLY A 6 -7.30 20.28 19.93
N ASN A 7 -6.64 19.99 18.79
CA ASN A 7 -5.85 20.99 18.08
C ASN A 7 -6.77 21.82 17.17
N SER A 8 -6.76 23.14 17.33
CA SER A 8 -7.56 24.07 16.52
C SER A 8 -7.27 23.94 15.02
N ALA A 9 -6.05 23.56 14.64
CA ALA A 9 -5.69 23.34 13.23
C ALA A 9 -6.40 22.13 12.60
N ASN A 10 -6.92 21.21 13.42
CA ASN A 10 -7.63 20.01 12.95
C ASN A 10 -9.16 20.19 12.94
N ILE A 11 -9.68 21.29 13.50
CA ILE A 11 -11.11 21.56 13.57
C ILE A 11 -11.53 22.22 12.25
N TYR A 12 -12.42 21.56 11.51
CA TYR A 12 -12.92 22.08 10.24
C TYR A 12 -13.99 23.17 10.42
N ARG A 13 -14.90 22.99 11.39
CA ARG A 13 -15.99 23.93 11.68
C ARG A 13 -15.69 24.80 12.89
N ASP A 14 -14.67 25.64 12.79
CA ASP A 14 -14.21 26.52 13.87
C ASP A 14 -15.24 27.58 14.34
N GLY A 15 -16.22 27.92 13.50
CA GLY A 15 -17.36 28.77 13.86
C GLY A 15 -18.42 28.09 14.76
N PHE A 16 -18.40 26.76 14.87
CA PHE A 16 -19.35 25.99 15.67
C PHE A 16 -18.68 25.15 16.76
N VAL A 17 -17.49 24.61 16.49
CA VAL A 17 -16.74 23.75 17.41
C VAL A 17 -15.63 24.56 18.06
N THR A 18 -15.68 24.66 19.38
CA THR A 18 -14.66 25.34 20.17
C THR A 18 -13.64 24.33 20.69
N PRO A 19 -12.34 24.48 20.38
CA PRO A 19 -11.30 23.63 20.96
C PRO A 19 -11.22 23.82 22.48
N GLY A 20 -10.99 22.71 23.19
CA GLY A 20 -10.68 22.70 24.61
C GLY A 20 -9.18 22.92 24.88
N SER A 21 -8.74 22.59 26.10
CA SER A 21 -7.33 22.69 26.52
C SER A 21 -6.57 21.36 26.45
N LEU A 22 -7.24 20.26 26.08
CA LEU A 22 -6.62 18.95 26.04
C LEU A 22 -5.79 18.79 24.76
N ALA A 23 -4.51 18.45 24.92
CA ALA A 23 -3.61 18.17 23.80
C ALA A 23 -3.87 16.82 23.13
N PHE A 24 -4.44 15.85 23.85
CA PHE A 24 -4.70 14.51 23.35
C PHE A 24 -6.17 14.35 22.90
N PRO A 25 -6.44 13.55 21.85
CA PRO A 25 -7.81 13.30 21.41
C PRO A 25 -8.68 12.72 22.51
N SER A 26 -9.83 13.36 22.75
CA SER A 26 -10.83 12.91 23.71
C SER A 26 -12.17 13.54 23.42
N ASN A 27 -13.28 12.90 23.79
CA ASN A 27 -14.61 13.51 23.70
C ASN A 27 -14.70 14.89 24.38
N ASP A 28 -13.85 15.14 25.39
CA ASP A 28 -13.77 16.43 26.09
C ASP A 28 -12.70 17.38 25.51
N ALA A 29 -12.05 17.01 24.39
CA ALA A 29 -11.01 17.81 23.76
C ALA A 29 -11.56 19.03 23.01
N ASN A 30 -12.85 19.01 22.69
CA ASN A 30 -13.62 20.15 22.20
C ASN A 30 -15.07 20.05 22.70
N ASP A 31 -15.88 21.08 22.43
CA ASP A 31 -17.26 21.15 22.90
C ASP A 31 -18.26 20.35 22.04
N LEU A 32 -17.85 19.80 20.89
CA LEU A 32 -18.75 19.12 19.94
C LEU A 32 -19.50 17.96 20.60
N TYR A 33 -18.80 17.09 21.33
CA TYR A 33 -19.45 15.93 21.97
C TYR A 33 -20.52 16.36 22.98
N ASN A 34 -20.23 17.39 23.78
CA ASN A 34 -21.19 17.91 24.75
C ASN A 34 -22.39 18.58 24.07
N ASN A 35 -22.16 19.40 23.04
CA ASN A 35 -23.20 20.04 22.25
C ASN A 35 -24.14 19.01 21.59
N MET A 36 -23.58 17.91 21.07
CA MET A 36 -24.34 16.81 20.48
C MET A 36 -25.22 16.07 21.51
N ASN A 37 -24.84 16.07 22.79
CA ASN A 37 -25.59 15.42 23.86
C ASN A 37 -26.61 16.32 24.54
N THR A 38 -26.47 17.64 24.44
CA THR A 38 -27.35 18.62 25.10
C THR A 38 -28.24 19.32 24.07
N ASN A 39 -27.69 20.29 23.34
CA ASN A 39 -28.39 21.17 22.42
C ASN A 39 -28.94 20.43 21.19
N TYR A 40 -28.23 19.40 20.73
CA TYR A 40 -28.59 18.62 19.53
C TYR A 40 -28.90 17.16 19.84
N SER A 41 -29.39 16.87 21.05
CA SER A 41 -29.70 15.50 21.52
C SER A 41 -30.69 14.72 20.64
N GLY A 42 -31.45 15.40 19.77
CA GLY A 42 -32.31 14.78 18.76
C GLY A 42 -31.58 13.82 17.82
N ILE A 43 -30.25 13.93 17.67
CA ILE A 43 -29.44 12.99 16.88
C ILE A 43 -29.50 11.55 17.39
N ARG A 44 -29.88 11.34 18.66
CA ARG A 44 -30.05 10.01 19.26
C ARG A 44 -31.14 9.20 18.56
N ASN A 45 -32.08 9.86 17.89
CA ASN A 45 -33.03 9.21 16.99
C ASN A 45 -32.57 9.40 15.54
N ILE A 46 -32.28 8.29 14.86
CA ILE A 46 -31.75 8.33 13.49
C ILE A 46 -32.64 9.11 12.51
N ASN A 47 -33.96 9.06 12.70
CA ASN A 47 -34.93 9.76 11.86
C ASN A 47 -34.90 11.28 12.05
N GLN A 48 -34.36 11.76 13.17
CA GLN A 48 -34.28 13.17 13.52
C GLN A 48 -32.89 13.78 13.29
N ILE A 49 -31.87 12.99 12.93
CA ILE A 49 -30.50 13.50 12.71
C ILE A 49 -30.49 14.65 11.70
N SER A 50 -31.09 14.44 10.53
CA SER A 50 -31.05 15.43 9.45
C SER A 50 -31.76 16.75 9.84
N SER A 51 -32.91 16.68 10.51
CA SER A 51 -33.61 17.90 10.95
C SER A 51 -32.94 18.58 12.14
N THR A 52 -32.37 17.81 13.07
CA THR A 52 -31.67 18.35 14.25
C THR A 52 -30.40 19.08 13.84
N LEU A 53 -29.61 18.50 12.94
CA LEU A 53 -28.32 19.07 12.51
C LEU A 53 -28.48 20.18 11.46
N ALA A 54 -29.58 20.19 10.69
CA ALA A 54 -29.88 21.31 9.79
C ALA A 54 -30.09 22.66 10.52
N GLY A 55 -30.29 22.64 11.84
CA GLY A 55 -30.34 23.84 12.67
C GLY A 55 -28.96 24.46 12.96
N ILE A 56 -27.86 23.80 12.58
CA ILE A 56 -26.50 24.30 12.76
C ILE A 56 -26.05 24.95 11.44
N PRO A 57 -25.73 26.26 11.44
CA PRO A 57 -25.17 26.93 10.27
C PRO A 57 -23.90 26.22 9.78
N ASP A 58 -23.79 26.05 8.47
CA ASP A 58 -22.64 25.46 7.80
C ASP A 58 -22.25 24.05 8.28
N PHE A 59 -23.16 23.28 8.89
CA PHE A 59 -22.91 21.89 9.27
C PHE A 59 -23.50 20.93 8.23
N GLU A 60 -22.66 20.47 7.32
CA GLU A 60 -23.07 19.79 6.10
C GLU A 60 -23.06 18.27 6.26
N PRO A 61 -24.11 17.57 5.76
CA PRO A 61 -24.04 16.12 5.64
C PRO A 61 -22.91 15.72 4.68
N ILE A 62 -22.41 14.50 4.80
CA ILE A 62 -21.31 13.91 3.99
C ILE A 62 -19.93 14.46 4.36
N ILE A 63 -19.80 15.76 4.59
CA ILE A 63 -18.54 16.42 4.96
C ILE A 63 -18.34 16.36 6.48
N ASP A 64 -19.25 16.99 7.24
CA ASP A 64 -19.09 17.14 8.68
C ASP A 64 -19.53 15.90 9.44
N TYR A 65 -20.52 15.19 8.93
CA TYR A 65 -21.01 13.96 9.52
C TYR A 65 -21.55 12.97 8.49
N ALA A 66 -21.50 11.70 8.86
CA ALA A 66 -22.18 10.63 8.15
C ALA A 66 -23.19 9.99 9.10
N LYS A 67 -24.40 9.71 8.61
CA LYS A 67 -25.39 8.90 9.32
C LYS A 67 -25.43 7.51 8.69
N VAL A 68 -25.40 6.48 9.53
CA VAL A 68 -25.45 5.08 9.09
C VAL A 68 -26.46 4.36 9.95
N GLU A 69 -27.47 3.75 9.32
CA GLU A 69 -28.54 3.04 10.02
C GLU A 69 -28.12 1.65 10.46
N ASN A 70 -27.47 0.92 9.57
CA ASN A 70 -26.96 -0.42 9.85
C ASN A 70 -25.45 -0.45 9.62
N ALA A 71 -24.70 0.00 10.62
CA ALA A 71 -23.25 -0.09 10.60
C ALA A 71 -22.79 -1.50 11.01
N ARG A 72 -21.80 -2.05 10.30
CA ARG A 72 -21.17 -3.33 10.65
C ARG A 72 -19.92 -3.07 11.50
N LEU A 73 -19.85 -3.69 12.68
CA LEU A 73 -18.61 -3.71 13.46
C LEU A 73 -17.61 -4.65 12.79
N LEU A 74 -16.44 -4.12 12.42
CA LEU A 74 -15.37 -4.93 11.86
C LEU A 74 -14.81 -5.90 12.90
N SER A 75 -14.66 -7.14 12.49
CA SER A 75 -14.02 -8.18 13.30
C SER A 75 -12.51 -7.93 13.38
N PRO A 76 -11.83 -8.36 14.46
CA PRO A 76 -10.37 -8.22 14.58
C PRO A 76 -9.56 -8.84 13.42
N ASN A 77 -10.12 -9.78 12.65
CA ASN A 77 -9.47 -10.39 11.50
C ASN A 77 -9.59 -9.56 10.20
N GLU A 78 -10.32 -8.44 10.21
CA GLU A 78 -10.55 -7.59 9.03
C GLU A 78 -9.62 -6.37 9.00
N TYR A 79 -8.93 -6.08 10.10
CA TYR A 79 -8.05 -4.93 10.23
C TYR A 79 -6.93 -5.20 11.22
N THR A 80 -5.82 -4.46 11.10
CA THR A 80 -4.78 -4.37 12.11
C THR A 80 -4.69 -2.95 12.67
N VAL A 81 -4.19 -2.80 13.89
CA VAL A 81 -3.99 -1.52 14.55
C VAL A 81 -2.58 -1.41 15.11
N HIS A 82 -1.96 -0.24 15.00
CA HIS A 82 -0.71 0.06 15.67
C HIS A 82 -0.99 0.90 16.94
N PRO A 83 -1.15 0.28 18.12
CA PRO A 83 -1.68 0.94 19.31
C PRO A 83 -0.85 2.12 19.81
N LYS A 84 0.47 2.13 19.55
CA LYS A 84 1.35 3.25 19.95
C LYS A 84 1.37 4.42 18.96
N LEU A 85 1.16 4.17 17.67
CA LEU A 85 1.24 5.18 16.60
C LEU A 85 -0.15 5.64 16.16
N GLY A 86 -1.21 4.88 16.49
CA GLY A 86 -2.59 5.30 16.31
C GLY A 86 -3.17 5.06 14.91
N TYR A 87 -2.52 4.30 14.03
CA TYR A 87 -3.07 3.99 12.70
C TYR A 87 -3.76 2.62 12.63
N ILE A 88 -4.69 2.51 11.69
CA ILE A 88 -5.44 1.29 11.38
C ILE A 88 -5.16 0.92 9.92
N SER A 89 -4.93 -0.36 9.67
CA SER A 89 -4.76 -0.90 8.32
C SER A 89 -5.85 -1.93 8.06
N LEU A 90 -6.66 -1.70 7.04
CA LEU A 90 -7.68 -2.66 6.62
C LEU A 90 -7.07 -3.74 5.73
N ASN A 91 -7.63 -4.95 5.81
CA ASN A 91 -7.22 -6.07 4.96
C ASN A 91 -7.79 -5.95 3.55
N SER A 92 -8.96 -5.32 3.42
CA SER A 92 -9.61 -5.00 2.15
C SER A 92 -9.81 -3.48 2.03
N PRO A 93 -9.64 -2.91 0.83
CA PRO A 93 -10.02 -1.52 0.59
C PRO A 93 -11.53 -1.33 0.78
N LEU A 94 -11.92 -0.15 1.22
CA LEU A 94 -13.33 0.26 1.29
C LEU A 94 -13.79 0.77 -0.08
N ASN A 95 -15.06 0.56 -0.40
CA ASN A 95 -15.69 1.19 -1.56
C ASN A 95 -15.81 2.71 -1.36
N ASP A 96 -15.98 3.45 -2.46
CA ASP A 96 -16.02 4.92 -2.41
C ASP A 96 -17.17 5.44 -1.55
N ASP A 97 -18.34 4.79 -1.59
CA ASP A 97 -19.55 5.12 -0.83
C ASP A 97 -19.56 4.60 0.62
N GLU A 98 -18.60 3.76 1.00
CA GLU A 98 -18.49 3.23 2.37
C GLU A 98 -17.92 4.26 3.36
N VAL A 99 -18.43 4.19 4.59
CA VAL A 99 -18.04 5.06 5.70
C VAL A 99 -17.25 4.27 6.73
N LEU A 100 -16.13 4.83 7.20
CA LEU A 100 -15.35 4.27 8.29
C LEU A 100 -15.38 5.20 9.50
N ALA A 101 -15.80 4.68 10.64
CA ALA A 101 -15.77 5.37 11.91
C ALA A 101 -15.17 4.50 13.01
N VAL A 102 -14.63 5.12 14.05
CA VAL A 102 -13.96 4.46 15.17
C VAL A 102 -14.44 4.99 16.51
N ALA A 103 -14.39 4.12 17.52
CA ALA A 103 -14.37 4.49 18.92
C ALA A 103 -13.23 3.73 19.61
N TYR A 104 -12.47 4.41 20.46
CA TYR A 104 -11.33 3.82 21.15
C TYR A 104 -11.04 4.53 22.46
N GLU A 105 -10.32 3.81 23.32
CA GLU A 105 -9.76 4.33 24.57
C GLU A 105 -8.25 4.07 24.58
N PHE A 106 -7.52 5.02 25.13
CA PHE A 106 -6.08 4.91 25.34
C PHE A 106 -5.68 5.63 26.62
N SER A 107 -4.51 5.31 27.15
CA SER A 107 -4.02 5.90 28.40
C SER A 107 -2.65 6.53 28.18
N VAL A 108 -2.49 7.76 28.66
CA VAL A 108 -1.21 8.48 28.66
C VAL A 108 -0.96 9.01 30.07
N GLY A 109 0.21 8.68 30.65
CA GLY A 109 0.57 9.14 32.00
C GLY A 109 -0.42 8.72 33.10
N GLY A 110 -1.09 7.58 32.95
CA GLY A 110 -2.09 7.08 33.90
C GLY A 110 -3.48 7.69 33.77
N ARG A 111 -3.69 8.64 32.84
CA ARG A 111 -5.02 9.18 32.51
C ARG A 111 -5.57 8.49 31.27
N THR A 112 -6.82 8.02 31.36
CA THR A 112 -7.55 7.45 30.21
C THR A 112 -8.26 8.54 29.44
N TYR A 113 -8.16 8.45 28.12
CA TYR A 113 -8.82 9.30 27.15
C TYR A 113 -9.70 8.42 26.27
N LYS A 114 -10.93 8.89 26.02
CA LYS A 114 -11.95 8.19 25.25
C LYS A 114 -12.34 9.03 24.04
N VAL A 115 -12.43 8.39 22.88
CA VAL A 115 -12.88 8.98 21.62
C VAL A 115 -14.06 8.16 21.09
N GLY A 116 -15.18 8.83 20.84
CA GLY A 116 -16.43 8.19 20.42
C GLY A 116 -17.14 7.46 21.56
N GLU A 117 -18.08 6.60 21.19
CA GLU A 117 -18.92 5.83 22.10
C GLU A 117 -18.87 4.34 21.78
N PHE A 118 -18.75 3.52 22.83
CA PHE A 118 -18.88 2.08 22.71
C PHE A 118 -20.34 1.65 22.88
N SER A 119 -20.71 0.54 22.25
CA SER A 119 -22.05 -0.05 22.37
C SER A 119 -22.40 -0.51 23.79
N ASN A 120 -21.40 -0.76 24.64
CA ASN A 120 -21.57 -1.09 26.07
C ASN A 120 -21.48 0.14 26.99
N GLY A 121 -21.35 1.35 26.44
CA GLY A 121 -21.09 2.59 27.18
C GLY A 121 -22.32 3.31 27.72
N GLY A 122 -23.49 2.67 27.78
CA GLY A 122 -24.72 3.22 28.35
C GLY A 122 -25.74 3.78 27.35
N VAL A 123 -25.41 3.87 26.05
CA VAL A 123 -26.37 4.19 24.99
C VAL A 123 -26.96 2.89 24.46
N THR A 124 -28.26 2.68 24.68
CA THR A 124 -28.95 1.44 24.29
C THR A 124 -29.68 1.62 22.96
N ALA A 125 -29.74 0.55 22.15
CA ALA A 125 -30.56 0.52 20.95
C ALA A 125 -32.04 0.85 21.28
N PRO A 126 -32.76 1.60 20.42
CA PRO A 126 -32.39 2.02 19.06
C PRO A 126 -31.63 3.36 18.99
N SER A 127 -31.12 3.89 20.11
CA SER A 127 -30.40 5.16 20.09
C SER A 127 -29.08 5.07 19.31
N THR A 128 -28.77 6.12 18.55
CA THR A 128 -27.55 6.19 17.73
C THR A 128 -26.31 6.45 18.59
N LEU A 129 -25.17 5.92 18.14
CA LEU A 129 -23.86 6.16 18.74
C LEU A 129 -23.14 7.32 18.03
N ILE A 130 -22.41 8.12 18.80
CA ILE A 130 -21.54 9.18 18.27
C ILE A 130 -20.12 8.61 18.14
N LEU A 131 -19.60 8.56 16.91
CA LEU A 131 -18.30 7.96 16.59
C LEU A 131 -17.39 8.96 15.87
N LYS A 132 -16.07 8.73 15.94
CA LYS A 132 -15.10 9.51 15.19
C LYS A 132 -15.08 9.05 13.73
N LEU A 133 -15.39 9.95 12.80
CA LEU A 133 -15.31 9.69 11.38
C LEU A 133 -13.84 9.67 10.92
N ILE A 134 -13.43 8.59 10.23
CA ILE A 134 -12.09 8.44 9.62
C ILE A 134 -12.18 8.59 8.10
N LYS A 135 -13.19 7.97 7.46
CA LYS A 135 -13.51 8.14 6.04
C LYS A 135 -15.01 8.40 5.90
N GLY A 136 -15.36 9.54 5.31
CA GLY A 136 -16.73 9.83 4.86
C GLY A 136 -17.03 9.28 3.46
N PRO A 137 -18.27 9.42 2.98
CA PRO A 137 -18.64 8.97 1.62
C PRO A 137 -18.09 9.87 0.51
N SER A 138 -17.55 11.04 0.85
CA SER A 138 -16.73 11.85 -0.05
C SER A 138 -15.42 12.19 0.64
N LEU A 139 -14.30 11.71 0.08
CA LEU A 139 -12.96 11.99 0.60
C LEU A 139 -12.29 12.97 -0.37
N GLN A 140 -12.20 14.23 0.04
CA GLN A 140 -11.66 15.32 -0.78
C GLN A 140 -10.42 15.93 -0.13
N PRO A 141 -9.42 16.43 -0.88
CA PRO A 141 -8.16 16.83 -0.27
C PRO A 141 -8.22 18.03 0.68
N TYR A 142 -9.24 18.86 0.57
CA TYR A 142 -9.41 20.03 1.42
C TYR A 142 -10.15 19.75 2.74
N ILE A 143 -10.66 18.53 2.95
CA ILE A 143 -11.31 18.15 4.22
C ILE A 143 -10.29 17.47 5.16
N PRO A 144 -10.27 17.76 6.48
CA PRO A 144 -9.28 17.18 7.40
C PRO A 144 -9.24 15.65 7.47
N ALA A 145 -10.35 14.96 7.16
CA ALA A 145 -10.35 13.51 7.06
C ALA A 145 -9.37 12.98 5.99
N TRP A 146 -9.02 13.80 4.99
CA TRP A 146 -8.01 13.45 4.00
C TRP A 146 -6.63 13.22 4.62
N ASP A 147 -6.25 14.03 5.60
CA ASP A 147 -4.94 13.95 6.28
C ASP A 147 -4.85 12.75 7.22
N LEU A 148 -5.99 12.21 7.67
CA LEU A 148 -6.04 10.95 8.43
C LEU A 148 -5.68 9.73 7.57
N MET A 149 -5.82 9.83 6.24
CA MET A 149 -5.40 8.77 5.32
C MET A 149 -3.87 8.78 5.19
N MET A 150 -3.25 7.70 5.66
CA MET A 150 -1.82 7.43 5.43
C MET A 150 -1.54 7.21 3.94
N LYS A 151 -0.54 7.93 3.40
CA LYS A 151 -0.12 7.89 1.99
C LYS A 151 1.37 7.53 1.83
N ASN A 152 1.96 7.01 2.89
CA ASN A 152 3.37 6.65 3.03
C ASN A 152 3.60 5.13 3.14
N VAL A 153 2.62 4.33 2.71
CA VAL A 153 2.64 2.87 2.74
C VAL A 153 2.56 2.33 1.32
N TYR A 154 3.55 1.56 0.90
CA TYR A 154 3.68 1.07 -0.47
C TYR A 154 3.69 -0.45 -0.49
N SER A 155 2.78 -1.05 -1.26
CA SER A 155 2.82 -2.49 -1.51
C SER A 155 3.86 -2.81 -2.57
N ILE A 156 4.75 -3.76 -2.28
CA ILE A 156 5.67 -4.34 -3.28
C ILE A 156 5.08 -5.57 -3.98
N GLY A 157 3.78 -5.86 -3.77
CA GLY A 157 3.09 -6.99 -4.39
C GLY A 157 3.63 -8.35 -3.94
N ALA A 158 4.25 -8.40 -2.77
CA ALA A 158 4.94 -9.56 -2.23
C ALA A 158 4.20 -10.12 -1.01
N TYR A 159 4.41 -11.39 -0.71
CA TYR A 159 3.91 -12.02 0.50
C TYR A 159 5.03 -12.80 1.17
N GLN A 160 4.99 -12.88 2.50
CA GLN A 160 5.99 -13.61 3.30
C GLN A 160 7.43 -13.19 2.93
N VAL A 161 7.69 -11.89 2.90
CA VAL A 161 8.98 -11.32 2.48
C VAL A 161 10.05 -11.69 3.49
N SER A 162 11.05 -12.45 3.07
CA SER A 162 12.22 -12.77 3.90
C SER A 162 13.09 -11.53 4.10
N GLN A 163 13.68 -11.39 5.28
CA GLN A 163 14.74 -10.41 5.53
C GLN A 163 16.03 -10.77 4.77
N ALA A 164 16.30 -12.07 4.61
CA ALA A 164 17.48 -12.54 3.90
C ALA A 164 17.40 -12.14 2.42
N ASP A 165 18.49 -11.57 1.91
CA ASP A 165 18.61 -11.07 0.53
C ASP A 165 17.53 -10.03 0.13
N PHE A 166 16.91 -9.38 1.11
CA PHE A 166 16.04 -8.24 0.83
C PHE A 166 16.89 -7.04 0.42
N ILE A 167 16.56 -6.49 -0.74
CA ILE A 167 17.13 -5.27 -1.29
C ILE A 167 15.96 -4.40 -1.71
N LEU A 168 15.93 -3.17 -1.19
CA LEU A 168 15.00 -2.14 -1.61
C LEU A 168 15.78 -0.84 -1.72
N ASP A 169 15.69 -0.23 -2.89
CA ASP A 169 16.32 1.01 -3.26
C ASP A 169 15.28 2.01 -3.74
N LEU A 170 15.56 3.27 -3.49
CA LEU A 170 14.77 4.37 -3.99
C LEU A 170 15.56 5.13 -5.06
N TYR A 171 14.95 5.22 -6.24
CA TYR A 171 15.50 5.91 -7.39
C TYR A 171 14.70 7.16 -7.71
N TYR A 172 15.40 8.16 -8.25
CA TYR A 172 14.85 9.36 -8.85
C TYR A 172 15.19 9.37 -10.34
N ASN A 173 14.19 9.58 -11.18
CA ASN A 173 14.38 9.70 -12.62
C ASN A 173 14.91 11.10 -12.96
N ASN A 174 16.18 11.18 -13.34
CA ASN A 174 16.84 12.45 -13.64
C ASN A 174 16.10 13.19 -14.77
N PRO A 175 15.63 14.43 -14.56
CA PRO A 175 14.86 15.16 -15.56
C PRO A 175 15.64 15.54 -16.83
N GLN A 176 16.99 15.59 -16.77
CA GLN A 176 17.83 15.95 -17.90
C GLN A 176 18.21 14.73 -18.76
N THR A 177 18.47 13.59 -18.13
CA THR A 177 18.99 12.39 -18.82
C THR A 177 17.97 11.25 -18.93
N SER A 178 16.85 11.34 -18.20
CA SER A 178 15.85 10.28 -18.05
C SER A 178 16.40 8.97 -17.45
N VAL A 179 17.61 9.00 -16.89
CA VAL A 179 18.23 7.86 -16.20
C VAL A 179 17.78 7.83 -14.74
N ASP A 180 17.44 6.65 -14.25
CA ASP A 180 17.14 6.44 -12.84
C ASP A 180 18.44 6.43 -12.03
N VAL A 181 18.56 7.35 -11.07
CA VAL A 181 19.70 7.48 -10.15
C VAL A 181 19.24 7.35 -8.69
N ASN A 182 20.10 6.88 -7.80
CA ASN A 182 19.77 6.66 -6.38
C ASN A 182 20.09 7.89 -5.49
N TYR A 183 20.28 9.06 -6.08
CA TYR A 183 20.55 10.34 -5.41
C TYR A 183 19.80 11.46 -6.14
N LEU A 184 19.77 12.67 -5.57
CA LEU A 184 19.21 13.83 -6.25
C LEU A 184 20.27 14.49 -7.14
N PRO A 185 20.09 14.55 -8.48
CA PRO A 185 21.11 15.05 -9.40
C PRO A 185 21.14 16.58 -9.48
N TYR A 186 21.24 17.23 -8.31
CA TYR A 186 21.30 18.68 -8.18
C TYR A 186 22.49 19.07 -7.30
N ASP A 187 23.21 20.11 -7.71
CA ASP A 187 24.38 20.58 -6.97
C ASP A 187 24.01 20.97 -5.53
N GLY A 188 24.79 20.47 -4.57
CA GLY A 188 24.58 20.73 -3.14
C GLY A 188 23.73 19.68 -2.41
N VAL A 189 23.12 18.73 -3.13
CA VAL A 189 22.36 17.60 -2.53
C VAL A 189 22.64 16.25 -3.20
N ASN A 190 23.65 16.19 -4.07
CA ASN A 190 24.05 15.02 -4.85
C ASN A 190 25.09 14.13 -4.14
N ASP A 191 25.43 14.43 -2.89
CA ASP A 191 26.41 13.73 -2.07
C ASP A 191 25.82 12.61 -1.22
N ARG A 192 24.49 12.45 -1.22
CA ARG A 192 23.77 11.47 -0.38
C ARG A 192 22.84 10.60 -1.20
N ILE A 193 22.71 9.34 -0.78
CA ILE A 193 21.70 8.46 -1.34
C ILE A 193 20.29 8.92 -0.91
N LEU A 194 19.34 8.72 -1.81
CA LEU A 194 17.97 9.23 -1.66
C LEU A 194 17.24 8.60 -0.47
N MET A 195 17.55 7.35 -0.12
CA MET A 195 16.98 6.68 1.04
C MET A 195 17.38 7.33 2.36
N MET A 196 18.65 7.70 2.53
CA MET A 196 19.11 8.49 3.68
C MET A 196 18.44 9.86 3.69
N GLN A 197 18.26 10.49 2.52
CA GLN A 197 17.55 11.75 2.40
C GLN A 197 16.07 11.62 2.82
N LEU A 198 15.46 10.43 2.80
CA LEU A 198 14.08 10.21 3.23
C LEU A 198 13.95 9.44 4.55
N ASP A 199 15.04 9.32 5.33
CA ASP A 199 15.03 8.63 6.64
C ASP A 199 14.59 7.15 6.55
N LEU A 200 14.91 6.49 5.42
CA LEU A 200 14.65 5.06 5.18
C LEU A 200 15.87 4.17 5.48
N ASP A 201 17.02 4.79 5.74
CA ASP A 201 18.29 4.17 6.10
C ASP A 201 18.87 4.96 7.27
N ARG A 202 18.59 4.50 8.48
CA ARG A 202 19.03 5.08 9.75
C ARG A 202 19.76 4.05 10.61
N LEU A 203 19.62 2.77 10.28
CA LEU A 203 20.10 1.65 11.06
C LEU A 203 21.09 0.84 10.23
N ASN A 204 22.08 0.25 10.90
CA ASN A 204 22.92 -0.76 10.27
C ASN A 204 22.32 -2.16 10.45
N LEU A 205 22.97 -3.18 9.88
CA LEU A 205 22.58 -4.59 10.03
C LEU A 205 22.44 -5.09 11.48
N GLN A 206 23.08 -4.44 12.45
CA GLN A 206 22.95 -4.76 13.88
C GLN A 206 21.85 -3.94 14.58
N ASN A 207 21.04 -3.18 13.83
CA ASN A 207 20.02 -2.27 14.31
C ASN A 207 20.54 -1.10 15.17
N ASN A 208 21.82 -0.73 15.03
CA ASN A 208 22.35 0.47 15.69
C ASN A 208 22.09 1.70 14.81
N LEU A 209 21.92 2.88 15.43
CA LEU A 209 21.66 4.17 14.75
C LEU A 209 22.87 4.66 13.94
N GLN A 210 23.12 4.02 12.81
CA GLN A 210 24.17 4.33 11.87
C GLN A 210 23.72 3.88 10.47
N PRO A 211 23.51 4.80 9.52
CA PRO A 211 23.15 4.44 8.15
C PRO A 211 24.21 3.55 7.47
N ASP A 212 23.79 2.57 6.68
CA ASP A 212 24.68 1.61 6.01
C ASP A 212 24.51 1.53 4.49
N GLY A 213 23.66 2.37 3.92
CA GLY A 213 23.38 2.43 2.49
C GLY A 213 22.27 1.48 2.05
N ARG A 214 21.60 0.79 2.97
CA ARG A 214 20.52 -0.16 2.68
C ARG A 214 19.24 0.23 3.39
N PHE A 215 18.14 -0.33 2.93
CA PHE A 215 16.84 -0.07 3.55
C PHE A 215 16.81 -0.73 4.92
N ASP A 216 16.37 0.02 5.93
CA ASP A 216 16.17 -0.49 7.29
C ASP A 216 15.07 -1.55 7.27
N TYR A 217 15.37 -2.83 7.11
CA TYR A 217 14.38 -3.91 7.23
C TYR A 217 14.06 -4.14 8.72
N VAL A 218 12.98 -3.54 9.20
CA VAL A 218 12.48 -3.74 10.57
C VAL A 218 11.07 -4.34 10.48
N PRO A 219 10.91 -5.66 10.72
CA PRO A 219 9.64 -6.33 10.54
C PRO A 219 8.62 -5.90 11.59
N ILE A 220 7.40 -5.57 11.15
CA ILE A 220 6.26 -5.34 12.03
C ILE A 220 5.75 -6.70 12.54
N ASN A 221 5.78 -6.87 13.86
CA ASN A 221 5.28 -8.06 14.54
C ASN A 221 3.89 -7.80 15.10
N TYR A 222 3.01 -8.78 14.96
CA TYR A 222 1.63 -8.68 15.40
C TYR A 222 1.31 -9.72 16.47
N GLU A 223 0.61 -9.28 17.51
CA GLU A 223 -0.10 -10.15 18.44
C GLU A 223 -1.59 -9.99 18.17
N ASN A 224 -2.21 -11.07 17.67
CA ASN A 224 -3.54 -11.01 17.05
C ASN A 224 -3.57 -9.94 15.94
N ASN A 225 -4.38 -8.90 16.12
CA ASN A 225 -4.51 -7.80 15.16
C ASN A 225 -3.76 -6.51 15.59
N LYS A 226 -2.94 -6.57 16.64
CA LYS A 226 -2.23 -5.41 17.17
C LYS A 226 -0.74 -5.49 16.87
N ALA A 227 -0.17 -4.43 16.30
CA ALA A 227 1.27 -4.33 16.15
C ALA A 227 1.95 -4.16 17.52
N THR A 228 3.05 -4.87 17.73
CA THR A 228 3.78 -4.90 19.02
C THR A 228 5.02 -4.02 19.01
N ASN A 229 5.57 -3.74 17.83
CA ASN A 229 6.69 -2.85 17.59
C ASN A 229 6.39 -1.89 16.43
N GLY A 230 7.17 -0.81 16.36
CA GLY A 230 7.31 -0.07 15.12
C GLY A 230 8.12 -0.88 14.11
N GLY A 231 7.87 -0.65 12.83
CA GLY A 231 8.61 -1.29 11.75
C GLY A 231 8.42 -0.56 10.43
N THR A 232 9.22 -0.96 9.47
CA THR A 232 9.32 -0.36 8.14
C THR A 232 8.80 -1.31 7.05
N ILE A 233 8.51 -2.57 7.42
CA ILE A 233 7.93 -3.56 6.52
C ILE A 233 6.98 -4.47 7.30
N ASP A 234 5.83 -4.79 6.70
CA ASP A 234 5.03 -5.96 7.06
C ASP A 234 5.45 -7.14 6.17
N PRO A 235 6.21 -8.12 6.70
CA PRO A 235 6.68 -9.24 5.91
C PRO A 235 5.53 -10.08 5.36
N LYS A 236 4.40 -10.18 6.07
CA LYS A 236 3.29 -11.05 5.66
C LYS A 236 2.62 -10.53 4.39
N THR A 237 2.49 -9.22 4.27
CA THR A 237 1.75 -8.55 3.18
C THR A 237 2.63 -7.80 2.18
N GLY A 238 3.94 -7.73 2.42
CA GLY A 238 4.87 -6.99 1.56
C GLY A 238 4.55 -5.49 1.49
N ARG A 239 4.05 -4.91 2.58
CA ARG A 239 3.81 -3.47 2.68
C ARG A 239 5.01 -2.80 3.33
N ILE A 240 5.58 -1.81 2.64
CA ILE A 240 6.67 -0.97 3.10
C ILE A 240 6.10 0.29 3.73
N TYR A 241 6.54 0.62 4.95
CA TYR A 241 6.12 1.77 5.72
C TYR A 241 7.28 2.76 5.80
N PHE A 242 7.09 3.95 5.23
CA PHE A 242 8.07 5.01 5.33
C PHE A 242 7.95 5.67 6.71
N SER A 243 9.07 6.16 7.23
CA SER A 243 9.20 6.66 8.61
C SER A 243 8.51 8.03 8.85
N THR A 244 8.06 8.70 7.80
CA THR A 244 7.39 10.01 7.84
C THR A 244 6.05 10.00 7.11
N ILE A 245 5.13 10.91 7.46
CA ILE A 245 3.77 11.00 6.88
C ILE A 245 3.80 11.37 5.39
N GLU A 246 4.67 12.33 5.03
CA GLU A 246 4.82 12.81 3.65
C GLU A 246 6.30 12.80 3.25
N PRO A 247 6.86 11.61 2.94
CA PRO A 247 8.29 11.48 2.63
C PRO A 247 8.69 12.31 1.41
N PHE A 248 7.95 12.22 0.30
CA PHE A 248 8.27 12.94 -0.94
C PHE A 248 7.79 14.40 -0.94
N GLY A 249 6.97 14.78 0.04
CA GLY A 249 6.40 16.12 0.23
C GLY A 249 7.15 16.89 1.30
N LYS A 250 6.46 17.21 2.40
CA LYS A 250 6.99 18.01 3.53
C LYS A 250 8.35 17.54 4.06
N THR A 251 8.60 16.24 4.14
CA THR A 251 9.87 15.71 4.69
C THR A 251 11.05 16.07 3.79
N LEU A 252 10.92 15.78 2.49
CA LEU A 252 11.95 16.11 1.51
C LEU A 252 12.12 17.63 1.40
N ARG A 253 11.03 18.39 1.34
CA ARG A 253 11.06 19.86 1.33
C ARG A 253 11.90 20.41 2.47
N LYS A 254 11.59 20.02 3.71
CA LYS A 254 12.30 20.51 4.91
C LYS A 254 13.81 20.23 4.85
N LYS A 255 14.22 19.10 4.27
CA LYS A 255 15.64 18.76 4.12
C LYS A 255 16.30 19.55 2.99
N LEU A 256 15.60 19.79 1.88
CA LEU A 256 16.13 20.57 0.76
C LEU A 256 16.20 22.07 1.07
N GLU A 257 15.31 22.60 1.91
CA GLU A 257 15.36 24.00 2.39
C GLU A 257 16.61 24.28 3.25
N GLN A 258 17.28 23.25 3.76
CA GLN A 258 18.55 23.35 4.48
C GLN A 258 19.78 23.29 3.55
N SER A 259 19.56 23.12 2.25
CA SER A 259 20.61 23.06 1.24
C SER A 259 20.83 24.40 0.53
N THR A 260 21.71 24.42 -0.46
CA THR A 260 21.97 25.60 -1.30
C THR A 260 21.01 25.74 -2.48
N LEU A 261 20.01 24.85 -2.61
CA LEU A 261 19.06 24.89 -3.72
C LEU A 261 18.15 26.12 -3.65
N ALA A 262 17.87 26.70 -4.81
CA ALA A 262 16.90 27.78 -4.92
C ALA A 262 15.47 27.24 -4.68
N PRO A 263 14.55 28.06 -4.12
CA PRO A 263 13.16 27.62 -3.87
C PRO A 263 12.48 26.99 -5.09
N ILE A 264 12.69 27.55 -6.29
CA ILE A 264 12.12 27.01 -7.53
C ILE A 264 12.63 25.60 -7.88
N GLN A 265 13.88 25.27 -7.52
CA GLN A 265 14.41 23.92 -7.71
C GLN A 265 13.79 22.95 -6.72
N ILE A 266 13.61 23.37 -5.47
CA ILE A 266 12.94 22.59 -4.42
C ILE A 266 11.51 22.26 -4.87
N GLU A 267 10.75 23.25 -5.34
CA GLU A 267 9.40 23.05 -5.89
C GLU A 267 9.36 22.06 -7.06
N GLY A 268 10.40 22.03 -7.89
CA GLY A 268 10.49 21.07 -9.00
C GLY A 268 10.80 19.63 -8.57
N ILE A 269 11.32 19.42 -7.36
CA ILE A 269 11.74 18.12 -6.83
C ILE A 269 10.67 17.51 -5.92
N VAL A 270 10.09 18.33 -5.03
CA VAL A 270 9.14 17.89 -4.01
C VAL A 270 7.81 17.54 -4.66
N TYR A 271 7.24 16.40 -4.27
CA TYR A 271 5.99 15.88 -4.81
C TYR A 271 4.87 15.96 -3.76
N GLU A 272 4.41 17.18 -3.49
CA GLU A 272 3.34 17.47 -2.51
C GLU A 272 1.97 17.02 -3.02
N GLU A 273 1.77 17.06 -4.33
CA GLU A 273 0.52 16.67 -4.98
C GLU A 273 0.19 15.19 -4.76
N LEU A 274 1.19 14.36 -4.43
CA LEU A 274 0.97 13.00 -3.98
C LEU A 274 0.15 12.91 -2.67
N TYR A 275 0.19 13.97 -1.85
CA TYR A 275 -0.39 14.03 -0.51
C TYR A 275 -1.60 14.96 -0.42
N ASP A 276 -1.61 16.07 -1.14
CA ASP A 276 -2.67 17.09 -1.09
C ASP A 276 -3.67 17.03 -2.27
N SER A 277 -3.51 16.06 -3.17
CA SER A 277 -4.34 15.91 -4.35
C SER A 277 -4.77 14.46 -4.54
N THR A 278 -5.80 14.24 -5.35
CA THR A 278 -6.22 12.87 -5.67
C THR A 278 -5.12 12.14 -6.43
N LYS A 279 -5.05 10.81 -6.29
CA LYS A 279 -4.07 9.97 -7.00
C LYS A 279 -4.08 10.24 -8.51
N THR A 280 -5.26 10.40 -9.10
CA THR A 280 -5.42 10.66 -10.53
C THR A 280 -4.88 12.04 -10.92
N ALA A 281 -5.12 13.08 -10.12
CA ALA A 281 -4.58 14.41 -10.36
C ALA A 281 -3.05 14.44 -10.25
N ALA A 282 -2.49 13.83 -9.19
CA ALA A 282 -1.05 13.74 -8.98
C ALA A 282 -0.34 13.04 -10.16
N GLN A 283 -0.93 11.95 -10.69
CA GLN A 283 -0.41 11.23 -11.85
C GLN A 283 -0.32 12.09 -13.12
N GLN A 284 -1.13 13.14 -13.25
CA GLN A 284 -1.06 14.09 -14.37
C GLN A 284 0.08 15.11 -14.24
N ILE A 285 0.95 14.97 -13.23
CA ILE A 285 2.10 15.83 -12.96
C ILE A 285 3.40 15.02 -13.14
N PRO A 286 3.72 14.58 -14.38
CA PRO A 286 4.85 13.68 -14.64
C PRO A 286 6.21 14.31 -14.35
N ASN A 287 6.29 15.64 -14.31
CA ASN A 287 7.51 16.36 -13.94
C ASN A 287 7.91 16.13 -12.47
N LYS A 288 6.96 15.84 -11.58
CA LYS A 288 7.22 15.52 -10.16
C LYS A 288 7.14 14.02 -9.86
N ASN A 289 6.37 13.26 -10.63
CA ASN A 289 6.25 11.81 -10.51
C ASN A 289 7.50 11.06 -11.01
N ARG A 290 8.63 11.22 -10.30
CA ARG A 290 9.96 10.74 -10.69
C ARG A 290 10.58 9.76 -9.71
N PHE A 291 9.92 9.48 -8.59
CA PHE A 291 10.39 8.55 -7.57
C PHE A 291 9.97 7.11 -7.90
N LYS A 292 10.90 6.17 -7.83
CA LYS A 292 10.67 4.75 -8.13
C LYS A 292 11.27 3.87 -7.05
N LEU A 293 10.49 2.94 -6.53
CA LEU A 293 10.98 1.85 -5.70
C LEU A 293 11.46 0.71 -6.60
N LYS A 294 12.69 0.25 -6.38
CA LYS A 294 13.26 -0.91 -7.06
C LYS A 294 13.88 -1.83 -6.03
N GLY A 295 13.87 -3.13 -6.29
CA GLY A 295 14.42 -4.05 -5.33
C GLY A 295 14.26 -5.50 -5.74
N SER A 296 14.75 -6.37 -4.87
CA SER A 296 14.60 -7.81 -4.97
C SER A 296 14.30 -8.38 -3.59
N TYR A 297 13.49 -9.42 -3.55
CA TYR A 297 13.18 -10.13 -2.31
C TYR A 297 13.07 -11.62 -2.58
N LYS A 298 13.15 -12.40 -1.49
CA LYS A 298 12.82 -13.82 -1.48
C LYS A 298 11.62 -14.05 -0.58
N SER A 299 10.76 -15.01 -0.93
CA SER A 299 9.74 -15.51 -0.01
C SER A 299 10.41 -16.30 1.11
N SER A 300 9.92 -16.17 2.34
CA SER A 300 10.35 -16.95 3.49
C SER A 300 9.82 -18.39 3.46
N VAL A 301 8.86 -18.69 2.57
CA VAL A 301 8.43 -20.07 2.28
C VAL A 301 9.38 -20.65 1.24
N SER A 302 10.29 -21.52 1.68
CA SER A 302 11.40 -22.03 0.86
C SER A 302 10.98 -22.99 -0.26
N SER A 303 9.88 -23.72 -0.10
CA SER A 303 9.47 -24.73 -1.08
C SER A 303 8.47 -24.23 -2.11
N ASP A 304 7.72 -23.17 -1.83
CA ASP A 304 6.54 -22.81 -2.62
C ASP A 304 6.75 -21.52 -3.41
N ILE A 305 6.65 -21.63 -4.73
CA ILE A 305 6.74 -20.53 -5.69
C ILE A 305 5.33 -20.27 -6.23
N SER A 306 4.78 -19.08 -5.99
CA SER A 306 3.51 -18.68 -6.61
C SER A 306 3.73 -18.30 -8.07
N LEU A 307 2.85 -18.78 -8.95
CA LEU A 307 2.81 -18.42 -10.37
C LEU A 307 2.05 -17.12 -10.63
N ASN A 308 1.47 -16.49 -9.59
CA ASN A 308 0.65 -15.27 -9.67
C ASN A 308 -0.53 -15.36 -10.65
N THR A 309 -1.00 -16.56 -10.97
CA THR A 309 -2.17 -16.83 -11.81
C THR A 309 -2.93 -18.03 -11.27
N LEU A 310 -4.26 -18.01 -11.32
CA LEU A 310 -5.09 -19.18 -10.98
C LEU A 310 -5.38 -20.00 -12.25
N ASN A 311 -5.71 -21.28 -12.08
CA ASN A 311 -6.11 -22.19 -13.17
C ASN A 311 -5.08 -22.28 -14.31
N VAL A 312 -3.87 -22.70 -13.97
CA VAL A 312 -2.79 -22.93 -14.95
C VAL A 312 -3.07 -24.22 -15.74
N PRO A 313 -2.91 -24.24 -17.08
CA PRO A 313 -3.07 -25.48 -17.84
C PRO A 313 -2.09 -26.57 -17.40
N GLU A 314 -2.56 -27.81 -17.28
CA GLU A 314 -1.72 -28.95 -16.91
C GLU A 314 -0.57 -29.14 -17.92
N GLY A 315 0.64 -29.38 -17.41
CA GLY A 315 1.85 -29.56 -18.22
C GLY A 315 2.44 -28.27 -18.84
N SER A 316 1.83 -27.11 -18.61
CA SER A 316 2.32 -25.83 -19.17
C SER A 316 3.46 -25.20 -18.36
N VAL A 317 3.81 -25.79 -17.22
CA VAL A 317 4.82 -25.28 -16.31
C VAL A 317 6.13 -26.02 -16.51
N THR A 318 7.16 -25.28 -16.94
CA THR A 318 8.54 -25.77 -17.01
C THR A 318 9.37 -25.12 -15.92
N VAL A 319 9.96 -25.94 -15.05
CA VAL A 319 10.85 -25.48 -13.98
C VAL A 319 12.29 -25.83 -14.32
N THR A 320 13.20 -24.88 -14.17
CA THR A 320 14.65 -25.07 -14.35
C THR A 320 15.40 -24.58 -13.13
N ALA A 321 16.46 -25.29 -12.72
CA ALA A 321 17.38 -24.84 -11.68
C ALA A 321 18.81 -24.87 -12.22
N GLY A 322 19.52 -23.74 -12.16
CA GLY A 322 20.90 -23.65 -12.65
C GLY A 322 21.06 -24.01 -14.14
N GLY A 323 20.01 -23.83 -14.93
CA GLY A 323 19.96 -24.19 -16.35
C GLY A 323 19.52 -25.64 -16.65
N VAL A 324 19.35 -26.49 -15.64
CA VAL A 324 18.86 -27.88 -15.81
C VAL A 324 17.35 -27.92 -15.63
N LYS A 325 16.63 -28.55 -16.56
CA LYS A 325 15.18 -28.78 -16.45
C LYS A 325 14.89 -29.80 -15.35
N LEU A 326 14.03 -29.42 -14.42
CA LEU A 326 13.56 -30.28 -13.33
C LEU A 326 12.41 -31.16 -13.80
N THR A 327 12.19 -32.28 -13.10
CA THR A 327 11.14 -33.24 -13.43
C THR A 327 9.96 -33.11 -12.48
N GLU A 328 8.76 -32.86 -13.01
CA GLU A 328 7.52 -32.81 -12.23
C GLU A 328 7.19 -34.18 -11.60
N GLY A 329 6.72 -34.18 -10.36
CA GLY A 329 6.48 -35.37 -9.54
C GLY A 329 7.73 -35.91 -8.82
N VAL A 330 8.93 -35.49 -9.22
CA VAL A 330 10.20 -35.91 -8.60
C VAL A 330 10.88 -34.74 -7.92
N ASP A 331 11.21 -33.71 -8.68
CA ASP A 331 11.94 -32.53 -8.19
C ASP A 331 11.00 -31.42 -7.71
N TYR A 332 9.79 -31.35 -8.27
CA TYR A 332 8.75 -30.40 -7.91
C TYR A 332 7.35 -30.95 -8.19
N THR A 333 6.32 -30.36 -7.60
CA THR A 333 4.91 -30.58 -7.92
C THR A 333 4.24 -29.26 -8.26
N VAL A 334 3.21 -29.28 -9.11
CA VAL A 334 2.41 -28.10 -9.43
C VAL A 334 0.99 -28.28 -8.93
N ASP A 335 0.49 -27.30 -8.19
CA ASP A 335 -0.94 -27.12 -7.96
C ASP A 335 -1.47 -26.21 -9.08
N TYR A 336 -2.06 -26.82 -10.10
CA TYR A 336 -2.59 -26.13 -11.27
C TYR A 336 -3.81 -25.26 -10.96
N ASN A 337 -4.59 -25.60 -9.93
CA ASN A 337 -5.77 -24.83 -9.53
C ASN A 337 -5.34 -23.53 -8.82
N LEU A 338 -4.42 -23.65 -7.85
CA LEU A 338 -3.92 -22.53 -7.07
C LEU A 338 -2.76 -21.78 -7.74
N GLY A 339 -2.23 -22.31 -8.84
CA GLY A 339 -1.06 -21.76 -9.54
C GLY A 339 0.17 -21.67 -8.65
N ARG A 340 0.55 -22.79 -8.05
CA ARG A 340 1.70 -22.86 -7.13
C ARG A 340 2.61 -24.01 -7.50
N VAL A 341 3.91 -23.75 -7.57
CA VAL A 341 4.94 -24.78 -7.73
C VAL A 341 5.56 -25.05 -6.37
N LYS A 342 5.62 -26.31 -5.96
CA LYS A 342 6.30 -26.75 -4.75
C LYS A 342 7.55 -27.56 -5.11
N ILE A 343 8.72 -27.09 -4.72
CA ILE A 343 9.99 -27.78 -4.91
C ILE A 343 10.12 -28.89 -3.87
N LEU A 344 10.29 -30.13 -4.34
CA LEU A 344 10.45 -31.33 -3.52
C LEU A 344 11.93 -31.63 -3.25
N ASN A 345 12.80 -31.35 -4.21
CA ASN A 345 14.23 -31.64 -4.12
C ASN A 345 14.94 -30.64 -3.19
N GLN A 346 15.19 -31.07 -1.95
CA GLN A 346 15.84 -30.24 -0.92
C GLN A 346 17.26 -29.83 -1.29
N GLY A 347 18.01 -30.65 -2.03
CA GLY A 347 19.37 -30.32 -2.45
C GLY A 347 19.44 -29.07 -3.33
N ILE A 348 18.39 -28.81 -4.13
CA ILE A 348 18.28 -27.60 -4.95
C ILE A 348 18.01 -26.37 -4.07
N LEU A 349 17.15 -26.53 -3.04
CA LEU A 349 16.81 -25.47 -2.10
C LEU A 349 18.00 -25.08 -1.23
N GLU A 350 18.71 -26.07 -0.68
CA GLU A 350 19.88 -25.87 0.18
C GLU A 350 21.08 -25.29 -0.57
N ALA A 351 21.25 -25.65 -1.85
CA ALA A 351 22.30 -25.10 -2.70
C ALA A 351 22.08 -23.62 -3.08
N GLY A 352 20.88 -23.06 -2.85
CA GLY A 352 20.55 -21.69 -3.22
C GLY A 352 20.56 -21.44 -4.74
N THR A 353 20.47 -22.50 -5.54
CA THR A 353 20.52 -22.42 -7.01
C THR A 353 19.31 -21.64 -7.51
N PRO A 354 19.47 -20.62 -8.40
CA PRO A 354 18.35 -19.90 -8.96
C PRO A 354 17.38 -20.83 -9.70
N ILE A 355 16.12 -20.80 -9.28
CA ILE A 355 15.03 -21.55 -9.90
C ILE A 355 14.24 -20.59 -10.79
N LYS A 356 14.12 -20.93 -12.07
CA LYS A 356 13.30 -20.19 -13.03
C LYS A 356 12.11 -21.06 -13.43
N VAL A 357 10.92 -20.50 -13.26
CA VAL A 357 9.68 -21.11 -13.70
C VAL A 357 9.18 -20.37 -14.93
N GLN A 358 8.89 -21.13 -15.98
CA GLN A 358 8.24 -20.65 -17.18
C GLN A 358 6.86 -21.31 -17.23
N LEU A 359 5.85 -20.52 -17.56
CA LEU A 359 4.49 -21.00 -17.71
C LEU A 359 3.95 -20.55 -19.05
N GLU A 360 3.27 -21.45 -19.75
CA GLU A 360 2.37 -21.06 -20.84
C GLU A 360 0.98 -20.85 -20.23
N SER A 361 0.45 -19.64 -20.38
CA SER A 361 -0.87 -19.27 -19.86
C SER A 361 -1.89 -19.27 -21.00
N ASN A 362 -3.05 -19.89 -20.75
CA ASN A 362 -4.24 -19.74 -21.59
C ASN A 362 -5.09 -18.53 -21.19
N SER A 363 -4.51 -17.53 -20.50
CA SER A 363 -5.25 -16.31 -20.15
C SER A 363 -5.63 -15.53 -21.42
N LEU A 364 -6.83 -15.78 -21.90
CA LEU A 364 -7.44 -15.26 -23.13
C LEU A 364 -7.83 -13.76 -23.04
N PHE A 365 -7.35 -13.01 -22.05
CA PHE A 365 -7.61 -11.56 -21.96
C PHE A 365 -6.57 -10.74 -22.74
N GLY A 366 -6.45 -11.06 -24.02
CA GLY A 366 -5.70 -10.29 -25.01
C GLY A 366 -6.29 -10.61 -26.37
N PHE A 367 -7.07 -9.71 -26.94
CA PHE A 367 -7.85 -9.95 -28.15
C PHE A 367 -7.01 -10.00 -29.45
N GLN A 368 -5.71 -10.32 -29.36
CA GLN A 368 -4.86 -10.45 -30.53
C GLN A 368 -4.93 -11.89 -31.04
N GLN A 369 -5.27 -12.05 -32.32
CA GLN A 369 -5.31 -13.36 -32.94
C GLN A 369 -3.88 -13.82 -33.19
N LYS A 370 -3.44 -14.87 -32.47
CA LYS A 370 -2.14 -15.51 -32.70
C LYS A 370 -2.34 -16.73 -33.61
N SER A 371 -1.56 -16.82 -34.68
CA SER A 371 -1.53 -17.98 -35.57
C SER A 371 -0.15 -18.59 -35.55
N PHE A 372 -0.05 -19.86 -35.14
CA PHE A 372 1.19 -20.61 -35.14
C PHE A 372 1.14 -21.69 -36.22
N VAL A 373 1.98 -21.56 -37.23
CA VAL A 373 2.10 -22.54 -38.33
C VAL A 373 3.52 -23.10 -38.29
N GLY A 374 3.64 -24.41 -38.16
CA GLY A 374 4.93 -25.06 -38.18
C GLY A 374 4.91 -26.38 -38.92
N ALA A 375 6.08 -26.78 -39.43
CA ALA A 375 6.34 -28.09 -40.00
C ALA A 375 7.59 -28.67 -39.34
N HIS A 376 7.47 -29.91 -38.88
CA HIS A 376 8.59 -30.67 -38.34
C HIS A 376 8.88 -31.86 -39.27
N PHE A 377 10.10 -31.92 -39.79
CA PHE A 377 10.61 -33.02 -40.59
C PHE A 377 11.59 -33.80 -39.76
N ASN A 378 11.36 -35.10 -39.60
CA ASN A 378 12.29 -35.98 -38.91
C ASN A 378 12.66 -37.13 -39.84
N TYR A 379 13.96 -37.35 -40.04
CA TYR A 379 14.48 -38.40 -40.87
C TYR A 379 15.41 -39.29 -40.04
N GLU A 380 15.00 -40.54 -39.84
CA GLU A 380 15.79 -41.55 -39.14
C GLU A 380 16.71 -42.25 -40.15
N PHE A 381 18.02 -42.05 -40.02
CA PHE A 381 19.02 -42.72 -40.86
C PHE A 381 19.28 -44.15 -40.39
N ASN A 382 19.30 -44.37 -39.07
CA ASN A 382 19.37 -45.68 -38.42
C ASN A 382 18.83 -45.59 -36.98
N LYS A 383 18.77 -46.74 -36.29
CA LYS A 383 18.20 -46.86 -34.93
C LYS A 383 18.82 -45.96 -33.87
N ASP A 384 20.03 -45.46 -34.10
CA ASP A 384 20.80 -44.63 -33.17
C ASP A 384 21.05 -43.21 -33.70
N PHE A 385 20.57 -42.86 -34.91
CA PHE A 385 20.78 -41.55 -35.52
C PHE A 385 19.58 -41.09 -36.36
N ASN A 386 18.98 -39.99 -35.90
CA ASN A 386 17.96 -39.25 -36.62
C ASN A 386 18.37 -37.78 -36.79
N TRP A 387 17.85 -37.16 -37.84
CA TRP A 387 18.00 -35.74 -38.12
C TRP A 387 16.62 -35.08 -38.23
N GLY A 388 16.40 -34.08 -37.40
CA GLY A 388 15.17 -33.29 -37.38
C GLY A 388 15.41 -31.86 -37.86
N ALA A 389 14.46 -31.31 -38.61
CA ALA A 389 14.37 -29.90 -38.94
C ALA A 389 12.97 -29.39 -38.58
N THR A 390 12.89 -28.29 -37.83
CA THR A 390 11.62 -27.65 -37.46
C THR A 390 11.60 -26.24 -38.05
N VAL A 391 10.56 -25.94 -38.82
CA VAL A 391 10.27 -24.58 -39.27
C VAL A 391 8.98 -24.15 -38.58
N MET A 392 9.00 -23.00 -37.92
CA MET A 392 7.87 -22.46 -37.17
C MET A 392 7.70 -20.99 -37.52
N ASN A 393 6.47 -20.56 -37.70
CA ASN A 393 6.10 -19.17 -37.88
C ASN A 393 4.95 -18.85 -36.92
N LEU A 394 5.22 -17.95 -35.98
CA LEU A 394 4.20 -17.33 -35.14
C LEU A 394 3.86 -15.99 -35.76
N THR A 395 2.58 -15.70 -35.93
CA THR A 395 2.13 -14.41 -36.44
C THR A 395 1.02 -13.90 -35.54
N GLU A 396 1.20 -12.70 -35.04
CA GLU A 396 0.19 -12.01 -34.23
C GLU A 396 -0.52 -10.96 -35.09
N LYS A 397 -1.86 -10.95 -35.06
CA LYS A 397 -2.65 -9.96 -35.77
C LYS A 397 -3.36 -9.03 -34.79
N PRO A 398 -3.11 -7.71 -34.83
CA PRO A 398 -3.83 -6.76 -34.00
C PRO A 398 -5.25 -6.58 -34.54
N LEU A 399 -6.20 -6.31 -33.64
CA LEU A 399 -7.60 -6.02 -33.99
C LEU A 399 -7.77 -4.72 -34.75
N THR A 400 -6.95 -3.73 -34.41
CA THR A 400 -6.99 -2.37 -34.96
C THR A 400 -5.69 -2.10 -35.71
N GLN A 401 -5.77 -1.25 -36.74
CA GLN A 401 -4.59 -0.81 -37.48
C GLN A 401 -3.68 0.10 -36.64
N ILE A 402 -4.23 0.69 -35.59
CA ILE A 402 -3.49 1.45 -34.58
C ILE A 402 -3.14 0.47 -33.46
N VAL A 403 -1.84 0.32 -33.23
CA VAL A 403 -1.28 -0.53 -32.18
C VAL A 403 -0.64 0.38 -31.13
N ASN A 404 -0.91 0.13 -29.86
CA ASN A 404 -0.28 0.87 -28.77
C ASN A 404 1.15 0.39 -28.57
N ILE A 405 2.03 1.28 -28.10
CA ILE A 405 3.40 0.92 -27.76
C ILE A 405 3.38 -0.12 -26.62
N GLY A 406 4.05 -1.25 -26.80
CA GLY A 406 4.04 -2.42 -25.91
C GLY A 406 3.05 -3.54 -26.30
N ASP A 407 2.13 -3.27 -27.23
CA ASP A 407 1.20 -4.25 -27.81
C ASP A 407 1.60 -4.63 -29.25
N GLU A 408 2.86 -4.39 -29.64
CA GLU A 408 3.32 -4.63 -31.00
C GLU A 408 3.20 -6.11 -31.36
N PRO A 409 2.50 -6.46 -32.46
CA PRO A 409 2.39 -7.84 -32.90
C PRO A 409 3.77 -8.37 -33.31
N MET A 410 4.04 -9.61 -32.93
CA MET A 410 5.25 -10.36 -33.30
C MET A 410 5.09 -11.17 -34.59
#